data_AF-A0AAW6M999-F1
#
_entry.id   AF-A0AAW6M999-F1
#
_cell.length_a   1.000
_cell.length_b   1.000
_cell.length_c   1.000
_cell.angle_alpha   90.00
_cell.angle_beta   90.00
_cell.angle_gamma   90.00
#
_symmetry.space_group_name_H-M   'P 1'
#
loop_
_entity.id
_entity.type
_entity.pdbx_description
1 polymer ?
#
loop_
_entity_poly.entity_id
_entity_poly.type
_entity_poly.pdbx_seq_one_letter_code
_entity_poly.pdbx_strand_id
1 'polypeptide(L)'
;IFAISVAVGLTPEMLPMIVTANLSKGALSMSKKKTIVKNLNAIQNFGAMNILCTDKTVKLKCDKIVLEKYITADGSNDESKRILRHAYFNSYFQSGLKNLMDKA
;
A
#
# COMPACT_ATOMS: atom_id res chain seq x y z
N ILE A 1 0.07 53.45 -8.02
CA ILE A 1 0.73 52.26 -8.60
C ILE A 1 0.60 51.05 -7.68
N PHE A 2 1.01 51.12 -6.40
CA PHE A 2 0.91 50.00 -5.44
C PHE A 2 -0.49 49.37 -5.32
N ALA A 3 -1.54 50.18 -5.15
CA ALA A 3 -2.92 49.67 -5.06
C ALA A 3 -3.41 48.97 -6.35
N ILE A 4 -2.95 49.45 -7.51
CA ILE A 4 -3.29 48.84 -8.82
C ILE A 4 -2.55 47.52 -8.99
N SER A 5 -1.27 47.45 -8.59
CA SER A 5 -0.50 46.20 -8.61
C SER A 5 -1.08 45.12 -7.69
N VAL A 6 -1.59 45.51 -6.51
CA VAL A 6 -2.29 44.59 -5.59
C VAL A 6 -3.64 44.16 -6.15
N ALA A 7 -4.41 45.07 -6.76
CA ALA A 7 -5.69 44.75 -7.38
C ALA A 7 -5.54 43.78 -8.56
N VAL A 8 -4.50 43.95 -9.39
CA VAL A 8 -4.15 43.03 -10.48
C VAL A 8 -3.63 41.70 -9.93
N GLY A 9 -2.84 41.69 -8.84
CA GLY A 9 -2.39 40.45 -8.20
C GLY A 9 -3.49 39.64 -7.51
N LEU A 10 -4.60 40.30 -7.12
CA LEU A 10 -5.80 39.67 -6.57
C LEU A 10 -6.84 39.29 -7.63
N THR A 11 -6.55 39.53 -8.91
CA THR A 11 -7.44 39.08 -9.98
C THR A 11 -7.65 37.57 -9.91
N PRO A 12 -8.88 37.10 -10.20
CA PRO A 12 -9.22 35.69 -10.09
C PRO A 12 -8.42 34.79 -11.05
N GLU A 13 -7.73 35.35 -12.05
CA GLU A 13 -6.83 34.61 -12.95
C GLU A 13 -5.58 34.05 -12.24
N MET A 14 -5.13 34.69 -11.16
CA MET A 14 -3.93 34.26 -10.45
C MET A 14 -4.21 33.13 -9.45
N LEU A 15 -5.46 32.96 -9.02
CA LEU A 15 -5.88 31.93 -8.07
C LEU A 15 -5.68 30.50 -8.62
N PRO A 16 -6.06 30.16 -9.87
CA PRO A 16 -5.70 28.88 -10.49
C PRO A 16 -4.19 28.61 -10.53
N MET A 17 -3.38 29.65 -10.77
CA MET A 17 -1.92 29.54 -10.80
C MET A 17 -1.36 29.20 -9.42
N ILE A 18 -1.80 29.91 -8.37
CA ILE A 18 -1.38 29.67 -6.98
C ILE A 18 -1.77 28.26 -6.53
N VAL A 19 -3.01 27.83 -6.83
CA VAL A 19 -3.48 26.48 -6.48
C VAL A 19 -2.63 25.43 -7.19
N THR A 20 -2.37 25.58 -8.49
CA THR A 20 -1.55 24.62 -9.27
C THR A 20 -0.11 24.55 -8.77
N ALA A 21 0.50 25.68 -8.42
CA ALA A 21 1.84 25.73 -7.85
C ALA A 21 1.92 24.99 -6.50
N ASN A 22 0.93 25.21 -5.63
CA ASN A 22 0.84 24.54 -4.34
C ASN A 22 0.59 23.03 -4.48
N LEU A 23 -0.30 22.61 -5.39
CA LEU A 23 -0.53 21.19 -5.67
C LEU A 23 0.72 20.52 -6.24
N SER A 24 1.47 21.20 -7.12
CA SER A 24 2.72 20.68 -7.68
C SER A 24 3.77 20.45 -6.59
N LYS A 25 3.93 21.42 -5.67
CA LYS A 25 4.80 21.27 -4.50
C LYS A 25 4.34 20.13 -3.59
N GLY A 26 3.02 19.98 -3.41
CA GLY A 26 2.40 18.87 -2.69
C GLY A 26 2.72 17.51 -3.32
N ALA A 27 2.60 17.40 -4.64
CA ALA A 27 2.93 16.20 -5.41
C ALA A 27 4.40 15.79 -5.22
N LEU A 28 5.33 16.76 -5.25
CA LEU A 28 6.75 16.51 -5.01
C LEU A 28 7.01 16.01 -3.58
N SER A 29 6.32 16.57 -2.59
CA SER A 29 6.40 16.12 -1.19
C SER A 29 5.85 14.69 -1.01
N MET A 30 4.73 14.35 -1.68
CA MET A 30 4.15 13.01 -1.66
C MET A 30 5.06 11.97 -2.34
N SER A 31 5.74 12.36 -3.43
CA SER A 31 6.70 11.50 -4.13
C SER A 31 7.86 11.08 -3.21
N LYS A 32 8.40 12.01 -2.41
CA LYS A 32 9.42 11.70 -1.38
C LYS A 32 8.94 10.69 -0.34
N LYS A 33 7.62 10.60 -0.10
CA LYS A 33 6.97 9.62 0.77
C LYS A 33 6.49 8.36 0.03
N LYS A 34 7.10 8.03 -1.12
CA LYS A 34 6.77 6.86 -1.97
C LYS A 34 5.32 6.85 -2.48
N THR A 35 4.71 8.02 -2.67
CA THR A 35 3.37 8.17 -3.24
C THR A 35 3.43 8.99 -4.51
N ILE A 36 3.16 8.35 -5.66
CA ILE A 36 3.20 9.02 -6.97
C ILE A 36 1.81 9.51 -7.32
N VAL A 37 1.67 10.82 -7.48
CA VAL A 37 0.44 11.47 -7.92
C VAL A 37 0.53 11.74 -9.42
N LYS A 38 -0.36 11.14 -10.22
CA LYS A 38 -0.42 11.35 -11.68
C LYS A 38 -1.26 12.56 -12.10
N ASN A 39 -2.20 12.98 -11.27
CA ASN A 39 -3.08 14.12 -11.51
C ASN A 39 -3.12 15.02 -10.27
N LEU A 40 -2.77 16.29 -10.41
CA LEU A 40 -2.72 17.25 -9.30
C LEU A 40 -4.07 17.42 -8.59
N ASN A 41 -5.19 17.31 -9.33
CA ASN A 41 -6.54 17.40 -8.75
C ASN A 41 -6.82 16.24 -7.78
N ALA A 42 -6.15 15.09 -7.94
CA ALA A 42 -6.31 13.98 -7.02
C ALA A 42 -5.83 14.32 -5.59
N ILE A 43 -4.90 15.27 -5.43
CA ILE A 43 -4.42 15.71 -4.12
C ILE A 43 -5.54 16.39 -3.32
N GLN A 44 -6.38 17.18 -3.98
CA GLN A 44 -7.54 17.80 -3.34
C GLN A 44 -8.55 16.74 -2.91
N ASN A 45 -8.82 15.77 -3.79
CA ASN A 45 -9.67 14.63 -3.46
C ASN A 45 -9.15 13.85 -2.27
N PHE A 46 -7.83 13.61 -2.18
CA PHE A 46 -7.21 12.97 -1.01
C PHE A 46 -7.43 13.76 0.29
N GLY A 47 -7.41 15.09 0.23
CA GLY A 47 -7.67 15.94 1.39
C GLY A 47 -9.14 15.97 1.81
N ALA A 48 -10.07 15.82 0.86
CA ALA A 48 -11.51 15.82 1.09
C ALA A 48 -12.10 14.42 1.33
N MET A 49 -11.30 13.37 1.17
CA MET A 49 -11.75 11.99 1.30
C MET A 49 -12.07 11.60 2.74
N ASN A 50 -13.27 11.05 2.97
CA ASN A 50 -13.67 10.49 4.26
C ASN A 50 -13.55 8.95 4.30
N ILE A 51 -13.55 8.29 3.14
CA ILE A 51 -13.51 6.83 3.02
C ILE A 51 -12.34 6.47 2.09
N LEU A 52 -11.43 5.64 2.60
CA LEU A 52 -10.31 5.09 1.84
C LEU A 52 -10.47 3.58 1.72
N CYS A 53 -10.97 3.12 0.58
CA CYS A 53 -10.99 1.70 0.25
C CYS A 53 -9.61 1.30 -0.32
N THR A 54 -8.90 0.42 0.37
CA THR A 54 -7.66 -0.17 -0.16
C THR A 54 -7.93 -1.61 -0.57
N ASP A 55 -7.55 -1.97 -1.80
CA ASP A 55 -7.63 -3.37 -2.23
C ASP A 55 -6.49 -4.18 -1.58
N LYS A 56 -6.87 -5.27 -0.91
CA LYS A 56 -5.99 -6.13 -0.10
C LYS A 56 -5.00 -6.92 -0.95
N THR A 57 -5.23 -7.02 -2.26
CA THR A 57 -4.56 -8.00 -3.13
C THR A 57 -3.04 -7.82 -3.25
N VAL A 58 -2.51 -6.58 -3.16
CA VAL A 58 -1.07 -6.33 -3.45
C VAL A 58 -0.32 -5.58 -2.33
N LYS A 59 -0.99 -4.78 -1.49
CA LYS A 59 -0.30 -3.92 -0.50
C LYS A 59 -0.34 -4.40 0.95
N LEU A 60 -1.29 -5.27 1.30
CA LEU A 60 -1.52 -5.68 2.70
C LEU A 60 -1.13 -7.13 3.00
N LYS A 61 -0.87 -7.96 1.99
CA LYS A 61 -0.19 -9.22 2.21
C LYS A 61 1.31 -8.95 2.19
N CYS A 62 1.97 -9.08 3.34
CA CYS A 62 3.34 -9.56 3.32
C CYS A 62 3.33 -10.80 2.41
N ASP A 63 4.19 -10.87 1.40
CA ASP A 63 4.34 -12.04 0.51
C ASP A 63 4.96 -13.24 1.26
N LYS A 64 4.57 -13.40 2.52
CA LYS A 64 4.98 -14.38 3.50
C LYS A 64 3.73 -15.09 3.94
N ILE A 65 3.53 -16.29 3.42
CA ILE A 65 2.63 -17.25 4.02
C ILE A 65 3.32 -17.70 5.31
N VAL A 66 2.58 -17.84 6.40
CA VAL A 66 3.09 -18.28 7.71
C VAL A 66 2.21 -19.44 8.15
N LEU A 67 2.83 -20.55 8.55
CA LEU A 67 2.09 -21.67 9.14
C LEU A 67 1.53 -21.26 10.51
N GLU A 68 0.21 -21.09 10.60
CA GLU A 68 -0.46 -20.70 11.86
C GLU A 68 -0.73 -21.90 12.78
N LYS A 69 -1.15 -23.05 12.21
CA LYS A 69 -1.48 -24.25 12.98
C LYS A 69 -1.27 -25.53 12.17
N TYR A 70 -0.87 -26.60 12.85
CA TYR A 70 -0.87 -27.98 12.35
C TYR A 70 -1.65 -28.86 13.32
N ILE A 71 -2.54 -29.70 12.79
CA ILE A 71 -3.42 -30.58 13.55
C ILE A 71 -3.43 -31.97 12.95
N THR A 72 -3.73 -32.96 13.77
CA THR A 72 -3.92 -34.35 13.35
C THR A 72 -5.27 -34.52 12.64
N ALA A 73 -5.44 -35.60 11.87
CA ALA A 73 -6.66 -35.87 11.11
C ALA A 73 -7.92 -36.01 11.98
N ASP A 74 -7.76 -36.34 13.26
CA ASP A 74 -8.82 -36.40 14.27
C ASP A 74 -9.11 -35.03 14.93
N GLY A 75 -8.42 -33.95 14.51
CA GLY A 75 -8.55 -32.61 15.06
C GLY A 75 -7.78 -32.38 16.36
N SER A 76 -7.08 -33.39 16.87
CA SER A 76 -6.21 -33.25 18.05
C SER A 76 -4.95 -32.42 17.73
N ASN A 77 -4.40 -31.75 18.74
CA ASN A 77 -3.10 -31.11 18.61
C ASN A 77 -2.00 -32.17 18.54
N ASP A 78 -1.03 -31.95 17.65
CA ASP A 78 0.13 -32.83 17.52
C ASP A 78 1.24 -32.43 18.48
N GLU A 79 1.16 -32.91 19.72
CA GLU A 79 2.20 -32.72 20.75
C GLU A 79 3.55 -33.32 20.34
N SER A 80 3.53 -34.35 19.50
CA SER A 80 4.74 -35.05 19.04
C SER A 80 5.47 -34.34 17.90
N LYS A 81 4.88 -33.27 17.34
CA LYS A 81 5.38 -32.53 16.16
C LYS A 81 5.64 -33.41 14.93
N ARG A 82 5.03 -34.59 14.87
CA ARG A 82 5.21 -35.57 13.80
C ARG A 82 4.76 -34.97 12.46
N ILE A 83 3.60 -34.33 12.44
CA ILE A 83 2.98 -33.74 11.25
C ILE A 83 3.85 -32.58 10.74
N LEU A 84 4.31 -31.72 11.64
CA LEU A 84 5.21 -30.63 11.29
C LEU A 84 6.52 -31.16 10.67
N ARG A 85 7.08 -32.24 11.22
CA ARG A 85 8.29 -32.87 10.67
C ARG A 85 8.07 -33.47 9.28
N HIS A 86 6.92 -34.11 9.05
CA HIS A 86 6.58 -34.63 7.72
C HIS A 86 6.34 -33.50 6.72
N ALA A 87 5.65 -32.43 7.12
CA ALA A 87 5.43 -31.24 6.30
C ALA A 87 6.77 -30.58 5.91
N TYR A 88 7.71 -30.47 6.84
CA TYR A 88 9.06 -29.96 6.57
C TYR A 88 9.82 -30.82 5.55
N PHE A 89 9.80 -32.15 5.71
CA PHE A 89 10.45 -33.02 4.74
C PHE A 89 9.78 -32.99 3.37
N ASN A 90 8.45 -32.88 3.33
CA ASN A 90 7.72 -32.73 2.10
C ASN A 90 8.12 -31.43 1.39
N SER A 91 8.09 -30.29 2.07
CA SER A 91 8.46 -29.00 1.48
C SER A 91 9.94 -28.91 1.09
N TYR A 92 10.85 -29.52 1.87
CA TYR A 92 12.28 -29.47 1.61
C TYR A 92 12.74 -30.38 0.46
N PHE A 93 12.16 -31.58 0.34
CA PHE A 93 12.57 -32.57 -0.65
C PHE A 93 11.65 -32.66 -1.88
N GLN A 94 10.55 -31.92 -1.92
CA GLN A 94 9.67 -31.88 -3.09
C GLN A 94 10.39 -31.28 -4.30
N SER A 95 10.48 -32.06 -5.37
CA SER A 95 11.07 -31.68 -6.66
C SER A 95 10.08 -31.07 -7.65
N GLY A 96 8.81 -30.93 -7.24
CA GLY A 96 7.74 -30.35 -8.04
C GLY A 96 7.77 -28.82 -8.10
N LEU A 97 6.63 -28.22 -8.41
CA LEU A 97 6.45 -26.76 -8.41
C LEU A 97 6.64 -26.19 -7.00
N LYS A 98 7.64 -25.33 -6.82
CA LYS A 98 7.86 -24.60 -5.56
C LYS A 98 6.71 -23.64 -5.31
N ASN A 99 6.00 -23.82 -4.19
CA ASN A 99 4.89 -22.97 -3.77
C ASN A 99 5.31 -22.05 -2.61
N LEU A 100 4.59 -20.95 -2.41
CA LEU A 100 4.75 -20.07 -1.25
C LEU A 100 4.37 -20.79 0.07
N MET A 101 3.53 -21.82 0.01
CA MET A 101 3.21 -22.66 1.17
C MET A 101 4.41 -23.48 1.65
N ASP A 102 5.30 -23.89 0.74
CA ASP A 102 6.49 -24.68 1.08
C ASP A 102 7.53 -23.84 1.85
N LYS A 103 7.43 -22.51 1.73
CA LYS A 103 8.28 -21.53 2.42
C LYS A 103 7.68 -21.00 3.73
N ALA A 104 6.43 -21.38 4.04
CA ALA A 104 5.67 -20.90 5.19
C ALA A 104 6.05 -21.60 6.50
#